data_AF-A0AAQ3TL75-F1
#
_entry.id   AF-A0AAQ3TL75-F1
#
_cell.length_a   1.000
_cell.length_b   1.000
_cell.length_c   1.000
_cell.angle_alpha   90.00
_cell.angle_beta   90.00
_cell.angle_gamma   90.00
#
_symmetry.space_group_name_H-M   'P 1'
#
loop_
_entity.id
_entity.type
_entity.pdbx_description
1 polymer ?
#
loop_
_entity_poly.entity_id
_entity_poly.type
_entity_poly.pdbx_seq_one_letter_code
_entity_poly.pdbx_strand_id
1 'polypeptide(L)'
;MANPPPPIRIVSSLDDVATALQDLNINATAQFELLECKYRAKVALETSFNLMLDESIQRIDQELKPIEDSIAALRVLVRIPDKQIQHTGPALQQRNRGLVHCVYLCPLFPIEPEFEIAGHVGQRVPYQLAYGTQQERDDAAARDRRAQRALWETKLRIMEVRQSILKQQKFEMMARMRAEL
;
A
#
# COMPACT_ATOMS: atom_id res chain seq x y z
N MET A 1 40.99 26.91 -18.57
CA MET A 1 41.85 25.70 -18.54
C MET A 1 41.77 25.14 -17.14
N ALA A 2 41.30 23.90 -16.97
CA ALA A 2 41.20 23.26 -15.65
C ALA A 2 42.60 22.82 -15.21
N ASN A 3 42.98 23.10 -13.97
CA ASN A 3 44.24 22.63 -13.42
C ASN A 3 44.25 21.09 -13.34
N PRO A 4 45.36 20.44 -13.72
CA PRO A 4 45.47 18.99 -13.59
C PRO A 4 45.36 18.59 -12.12
N PRO A 5 44.75 17.42 -11.82
CA PRO A 5 44.67 16.93 -10.45
C PRO A 5 46.08 16.73 -9.87
N PRO A 6 46.28 17.04 -8.57
CA PRO A 6 47.59 16.90 -7.95
C PRO A 6 48.06 15.42 -7.97
N PRO A 7 49.35 15.17 -8.16
CA PRO A 7 49.90 13.82 -8.23
C PRO A 7 49.74 13.09 -6.89
N ILE A 8 49.30 11.83 -6.95
CA ILE A 8 49.21 10.94 -5.78
C ILE A 8 50.65 10.62 -5.33
N ARG A 9 51.03 11.05 -4.11
CA ARG A 9 52.31 10.69 -3.48
C ARG A 9 52.11 9.47 -2.58
N ILE A 10 52.89 8.41 -2.83
CA ILE A 10 53.01 7.25 -1.96
C ILE A 10 54.23 7.49 -1.05
N VAL A 11 54.03 7.40 0.27
CA VAL A 11 55.08 7.62 1.29
C VAL A 11 55.37 6.31 2.03
N SER A 12 56.65 6.06 2.30
CA SER A 12 57.15 4.74 2.74
C SER A 12 57.36 4.66 4.26
N SER A 13 57.38 5.80 4.96
CA SER A 13 57.62 5.90 6.39
C SER A 13 56.89 7.10 7.00
N LEU A 14 56.81 7.16 8.33
CA LEU A 14 56.20 8.29 9.06
C LEU A 14 56.99 9.60 8.89
N ASP A 15 58.32 9.51 8.75
CA ASP A 15 59.17 10.68 8.52
C ASP A 15 58.92 11.27 7.13
N ASP A 16 58.69 10.41 6.11
CA ASP A 16 58.32 10.85 4.76
C ASP A 16 56.96 11.57 4.72
N VAL A 17 56.03 11.20 5.61
CA VAL A 17 54.73 11.87 5.76
C VAL A 17 54.94 13.31 6.27
N ALA A 18 55.82 13.51 7.25
CA ALA A 18 56.11 14.84 7.79
C ALA A 18 56.75 15.75 6.72
N THR A 19 57.68 15.22 5.93
CA THR A 19 58.31 15.94 4.82
C THR A 19 57.29 16.27 3.72
N ALA A 20 56.41 15.33 3.35
CA ALA A 20 55.38 15.58 2.34
C ALA A 20 54.35 16.63 2.78
N LEU A 21 54.02 16.68 4.08
CA LEU A 21 53.13 17.70 4.65
C LEU A 21 53.79 19.08 4.70
N GLN A 22 55.10 19.14 4.99
CA GLN A 22 55.91 20.35 4.87
C GLN A 22 56.02 20.87 3.43
N ASP A 23 56.25 19.98 2.46
CA ASP A 23 56.31 20.30 1.03
C ASP A 23 54.98 20.89 0.50
N LEU A 24 53.86 20.46 1.08
CA LEU A 24 52.53 20.99 0.78
C LEU A 24 52.19 22.25 1.60
N ASN A 25 53.14 22.75 2.41
CA ASN A 25 52.99 23.89 3.30
C ASN A 25 51.82 23.75 4.29
N ILE A 26 51.44 22.52 4.63
CA ILE A 26 50.36 22.20 5.57
C ILE A 26 50.94 22.24 6.98
N ASN A 27 50.77 23.37 7.66
CA ASN A 27 51.17 23.53 9.06
C ASN A 27 50.21 22.79 10.01
N ALA A 28 50.62 22.63 11.28
CA ALA A 28 49.81 21.95 12.31
C ALA A 28 48.41 22.57 12.48
N THR A 29 48.28 23.88 12.25
CA THR A 29 47.00 24.61 12.27
C THR A 29 46.06 24.14 11.16
N ALA A 30 46.56 24.01 9.93
CA ALA A 30 45.78 23.51 8.78
C ALA A 30 45.35 22.04 8.96
N GLN A 31 46.17 21.22 9.64
CA GLN A 31 45.78 19.84 9.99
C GLN A 31 44.65 19.82 11.05
N PHE A 32 44.73 20.70 12.04
CA PHE A 32 43.71 20.83 13.07
C PHE A 32 42.37 21.30 12.47
N GLU A 33 42.39 22.34 11.63
CA GLU A 33 41.21 22.86 10.93
C GLU A 33 40.58 21.80 10.01
N LEU A 34 41.40 21.02 9.31
CA LEU A 34 40.90 19.91 8.48
C LEU A 34 40.24 18.82 9.33
N LEU A 35 40.80 18.48 10.48
CA LEU A 35 40.24 17.48 11.40
C LEU A 35 38.90 17.96 11.98
N GLU A 36 38.83 19.23 12.38
CA GLU A 36 37.60 19.85 12.86
C GLU A 36 36.51 19.86 11.77
N CYS A 37 36.88 20.23 10.54
CA CYS A 37 35.99 20.18 9.39
C CYS A 37 35.45 18.76 9.13
N LYS A 38 36.33 17.75 9.14
CA LYS A 38 35.94 16.34 8.99
C LYS A 38 35.00 15.88 10.10
N TYR A 39 35.28 16.25 11.34
CA TYR A 39 34.44 15.91 12.47
C TYR A 39 33.05 16.54 12.35
N ARG A 40 32.97 17.84 12.05
CA ARG A 40 31.69 18.54 11.83
C ARG A 40 30.89 17.91 10.69
N ALA A 41 31.55 17.58 9.58
CA ALA A 41 30.93 16.92 8.44
C ALA A 41 30.38 15.53 8.82
N LYS A 42 31.14 14.74 9.58
CA LYS A 42 30.71 13.44 10.09
C LYS A 42 29.46 13.57 10.96
N VAL A 43 29.48 14.46 11.95
CA VAL A 43 28.35 14.68 12.88
C VAL A 43 27.10 15.14 12.11
N ALA A 44 27.26 16.06 11.15
CA ALA A 44 26.14 16.51 10.31
C ALA A 44 25.56 15.37 9.45
N LEU A 45 26.42 14.53 8.89
CA LEU A 45 25.99 13.36 8.10
C LEU A 45 25.23 12.36 8.98
N GLU A 46 25.77 11.98 10.13
CA GLU A 46 25.13 11.06 11.08
C GLU A 46 23.77 11.60 11.53
N THR A 47 23.69 12.89 11.84
CA THR A 47 22.44 13.54 12.25
C THR A 47 21.39 13.49 11.14
N SER A 48 21.76 13.86 9.90
CA SER A 48 20.83 13.85 8.76
C SER A 48 20.39 12.44 8.37
N PHE A 49 21.29 11.46 8.46
CA PHE A 49 20.99 10.06 8.20
C PHE A 49 20.00 9.49 9.23
N ASN A 50 20.26 9.70 10.53
CA ASN A 50 19.35 9.27 11.60
C ASN A 50 17.96 9.89 11.47
N LEU A 51 17.88 11.19 11.15
CA LEU A 51 16.61 11.86 10.90
C LEU A 51 15.83 11.20 9.76
N MET A 52 16.49 10.97 8.62
CA MET A 52 15.88 10.34 7.45
C MET A 52 15.36 8.93 7.76
N LEU A 53 16.05 8.20 8.63
CA LEU A 53 15.65 6.87 9.06
C LEU A 53 14.45 6.90 10.00
N ASP A 54 14.45 7.78 11.00
CA ASP A 54 13.33 7.96 11.92
C ASP A 54 12.05 8.33 11.14
N GLU A 55 12.15 9.26 10.18
CA GLU A 55 11.06 9.61 9.28
C GLU A 55 10.58 8.43 8.42
N SER A 56 11.50 7.57 7.99
CA SER A 56 11.16 6.39 7.19
C SER A 56 10.46 5.32 8.02
N ILE A 57 10.93 5.07 9.25
CA ILE A 57 10.27 4.18 10.22
C ILE A 57 8.88 4.69 10.57
N GLN A 58 8.76 5.99 10.84
CA GLN A 58 7.48 6.61 11.19
C GLN A 58 6.46 6.50 10.07
N ARG A 59 6.88 6.68 8.81
CA ARG A 59 6.03 6.47 7.62
C ARG A 59 5.50 5.03 7.55
N ILE A 60 6.36 4.03 7.76
CA ILE A 60 5.90 2.63 7.78
C ILE A 60 4.90 2.40 8.92
N ASP A 61 5.13 2.96 10.11
CA ASP A 61 4.21 2.80 11.25
C ASP A 61 2.85 3.47 11.00
N GLN A 62 2.85 4.65 10.35
CA GLN A 62 1.63 5.33 9.94
C GLN A 62 0.83 4.52 8.91
N GLU A 63 1.49 3.81 8.00
CA GLU A 63 0.83 2.91 7.04
C GLU A 63 0.37 1.60 7.69
N LEU A 64 1.14 1.06 8.63
CA LEU A 64 0.87 -0.22 9.27
C LEU A 64 -0.38 -0.15 10.15
N LYS A 65 -0.54 0.93 10.92
CA LYS A 65 -1.65 1.10 11.88
C LYS A 65 -3.05 0.90 11.27
N PRO A 66 -3.46 1.61 10.20
CA PRO A 66 -4.79 1.41 9.62
C PRO A 66 -4.98 0.01 9.01
N ILE A 67 -3.90 -0.65 8.58
CA ILE A 67 -3.95 -2.04 8.09
C ILE A 67 -4.25 -2.98 9.26
N GLU A 68 -3.60 -2.79 10.40
CA GLU A 68 -3.83 -3.60 11.60
C GLU A 68 -5.25 -3.43 12.14
N ASP A 69 -5.75 -2.19 12.18
CA ASP A 69 -7.13 -1.88 12.55
C ASP A 69 -8.13 -2.56 11.60
N SER A 70 -7.86 -2.50 10.28
CA SER A 70 -8.70 -3.13 9.27
C SER A 70 -8.69 -4.66 9.34
N ILE A 71 -7.53 -5.27 9.61
CA ILE A 71 -7.40 -6.71 9.85
C ILE A 71 -8.22 -7.12 11.08
N ALA A 72 -8.13 -6.37 12.18
CA ALA A 72 -8.89 -6.63 13.39
C ALA A 72 -10.41 -6.59 13.11
N ALA A 73 -10.87 -5.55 12.41
CA ALA A 73 -12.27 -5.42 12.00
C ALA A 73 -12.73 -6.57 11.08
N LEU A 74 -11.94 -6.93 10.07
CA LEU A 74 -12.27 -8.01 9.13
C LEU A 74 -12.31 -9.38 9.82
N ARG A 75 -11.42 -9.65 10.77
CA ARG A 75 -11.46 -10.90 11.56
C ARG A 75 -12.74 -11.04 12.37
N VAL A 76 -13.31 -9.93 12.85
CA VAL A 76 -14.62 -9.95 13.49
C VAL A 76 -15.70 -10.27 12.46
N LEU A 77 -15.71 -9.60 11.30
CA LEU A 77 -16.72 -9.81 10.25
C LEU A 77 -16.73 -11.24 9.71
N VAL A 78 -15.57 -11.83 9.44
CA VAL A 78 -15.47 -13.22 8.92
C VAL A 78 -16.01 -14.25 9.90
N ARG A 79 -15.97 -13.96 11.22
CA ARG A 79 -16.51 -14.85 12.27
C ARG A 79 -18.03 -14.76 12.42
N ILE A 80 -18.67 -13.73 11.87
CA ILE A 80 -20.13 -13.59 11.95
C ILE A 80 -20.79 -14.79 11.23
N PRO A 81 -21.71 -15.52 11.87
CA PRO A 81 -22.45 -16.59 11.22
C PRO A 81 -23.26 -16.08 10.02
N ASP A 82 -23.38 -16.88 8.96
CA ASP A 82 -24.08 -16.46 7.72
C ASP A 82 -25.50 -15.95 7.98
N LYS A 83 -26.20 -16.45 9.01
CA LYS A 83 -27.56 -16.02 9.35
C LYS A 83 -27.63 -14.59 9.91
N GLN A 84 -26.52 -14.09 10.44
CA GLN A 84 -26.40 -12.76 11.07
C GLN A 84 -25.76 -11.73 10.14
N ILE A 85 -25.25 -12.16 8.98
CA ILE A 85 -24.74 -11.24 7.96
C ILE A 85 -25.91 -10.43 7.42
N GLN A 86 -25.82 -9.10 7.57
CA GLN A 86 -26.84 -8.18 7.09
C GLN A 86 -27.00 -8.32 5.58
N HIS A 87 -28.25 -8.44 5.14
CA HIS A 87 -28.57 -8.51 3.73
C HIS A 87 -28.13 -7.23 3.02
N THR A 88 -27.32 -7.38 1.98
CA THR A 88 -26.85 -6.26 1.15
C THR A 88 -27.53 -6.36 -0.21
N GLY A 89 -28.48 -5.47 -0.49
CA GLY A 89 -29.22 -5.44 -1.76
C GLY A 89 -30.73 -5.22 -1.60
N PRO A 90 -31.50 -5.29 -2.69
CA PRO A 90 -32.95 -5.09 -2.67
C PRO A 90 -33.63 -6.16 -1.79
N ALA A 91 -34.78 -5.80 -1.23
CA ALA A 91 -35.55 -6.66 -0.35
C ALA A 91 -35.89 -7.99 -1.04
N LEU A 92 -35.93 -9.10 -0.28
CA LEU A 92 -36.16 -10.44 -0.86
C LEU A 92 -37.42 -10.51 -1.72
N GLN A 93 -38.49 -9.84 -1.28
CA GLN A 93 -39.76 -9.77 -2.00
C GLN A 93 -39.69 -9.02 -3.34
N GLN A 94 -38.66 -8.20 -3.56
CA GLN A 94 -38.41 -7.47 -4.80
C GLN A 94 -37.51 -8.25 -5.78
N ARG A 95 -36.96 -9.40 -5.36
CA ARG A 95 -36.12 -10.29 -6.20
C ARG A 95 -36.92 -11.22 -7.11
N ASN A 96 -38.24 -11.12 -7.04
CA ASN A 96 -39.21 -11.76 -7.92
C ASN A 96 -39.31 -11.12 -9.31
N ARG A 97 -38.46 -10.16 -9.66
CA ARG A 97 -38.54 -9.47 -10.97
C ARG A 97 -37.65 -10.05 -12.06
N GLY A 98 -36.76 -11.01 -11.74
CA GLY A 98 -35.80 -11.56 -12.70
C GLY A 98 -34.90 -10.48 -13.30
N LEU A 99 -33.89 -10.88 -14.07
CA LEU A 99 -33.22 -9.92 -14.96
C LEU A 99 -33.98 -9.94 -16.28
N VAL A 100 -34.50 -8.81 -16.73
CA VAL A 100 -35.27 -8.72 -17.98
C VAL A 100 -34.38 -8.09 -19.05
N HIS A 101 -34.24 -8.76 -20.18
CA HIS A 101 -33.65 -8.15 -21.37
C HIS A 101 -34.76 -7.48 -22.18
N CYS A 102 -34.64 -6.17 -22.40
CA CYS A 102 -35.51 -5.44 -23.31
C CYS A 102 -34.89 -5.51 -24.71
N VAL A 103 -35.50 -6.27 -25.63
CA VAL A 103 -35.09 -6.27 -27.04
C VAL A 103 -35.76 -5.09 -27.74
N TYR A 104 -34.99 -4.06 -28.06
CA TYR A 104 -35.46 -2.93 -28.84
C TYR A 104 -35.25 -3.22 -30.33
N LEU A 105 -36.34 -3.52 -31.05
CA LEU A 105 -36.29 -3.78 -32.50
C LEU A 105 -35.99 -2.52 -33.33
N CYS A 106 -36.24 -1.33 -32.78
CA CYS A 106 -35.79 -0.04 -33.29
C CYS A 106 -35.36 0.84 -32.08
N PRO A 107 -34.09 1.21 -31.93
CA PRO A 107 -33.64 1.95 -30.76
C PRO A 107 -34.00 3.43 -30.91
N LEU A 108 -35.13 3.83 -30.34
CA LEU A 108 -35.29 5.21 -29.88
C LEU A 108 -34.48 5.27 -28.58
N PHE A 109 -33.33 5.95 -28.58
CA PHE A 109 -32.62 6.27 -27.34
C PHE A 109 -33.29 7.52 -26.76
N PRO A 110 -34.21 7.40 -25.79
CA PRO A 110 -34.73 8.57 -25.12
C PRO A 110 -33.58 9.29 -24.39
N ILE A 111 -33.69 10.62 -24.31
CA ILE A 111 -32.73 11.50 -23.63
C ILE A 111 -32.61 11.14 -22.14
N GLU A 112 -33.65 10.51 -21.57
CA GLU A 112 -33.64 9.93 -20.23
C GLU A 112 -33.91 8.41 -20.31
N PRO A 113 -32.91 7.55 -20.02
CA PRO A 113 -33.13 6.12 -19.96
C PRO A 113 -33.90 5.78 -18.68
N GLU A 114 -35.20 5.59 -18.80
CA GLU A 114 -36.00 5.01 -17.73
C GLU A 114 -35.74 3.49 -17.67
N PHE A 115 -35.20 3.00 -16.55
CA PHE A 115 -34.97 1.57 -16.32
C PHE A 115 -36.26 0.82 -15.90
N GLU A 116 -37.33 1.54 -15.58
CA GLU A 116 -38.63 0.99 -15.17
C GLU A 116 -39.77 1.55 -16.03
N ILE A 117 -39.79 1.27 -17.34
CA ILE A 117 -40.87 1.79 -18.19
C ILE A 117 -42.10 0.88 -18.09
N ALA A 118 -43.07 1.30 -17.28
CA ALA A 118 -44.44 0.84 -17.37
C ALA A 118 -45.04 1.34 -18.69
N GLY A 119 -44.95 0.56 -19.77
CA GLY A 119 -45.66 0.87 -21.02
C GLY A 119 -44.98 0.53 -22.34
N HIS A 120 -43.69 0.16 -22.37
CA HIS A 120 -43.06 -0.23 -23.64
C HIS A 120 -43.36 -1.69 -24.00
N VAL A 121 -44.07 -1.85 -25.13
CA VAL A 121 -44.43 -3.11 -25.80
C VAL A 121 -43.22 -3.71 -26.54
N GLY A 122 -42.02 -3.62 -25.96
CA GLY A 122 -40.88 -4.40 -26.41
C GLY A 122 -41.06 -5.85 -25.96
N GLN A 123 -40.70 -6.83 -26.79
CA GLN A 123 -40.72 -8.24 -26.40
C GLN A 123 -39.74 -8.44 -25.24
N ARG A 124 -40.28 -8.54 -24.02
CA ARG A 124 -39.49 -8.77 -22.80
C ARG A 124 -39.07 -10.23 -22.79
N VAL A 125 -37.77 -10.48 -22.89
CA VAL A 125 -37.21 -11.83 -22.74
C VAL A 125 -36.57 -11.90 -21.35
N PRO A 126 -37.08 -12.76 -20.44
CA PRO A 126 -36.42 -12.99 -19.15
C PRO A 126 -35.02 -13.55 -19.40
N TYR A 127 -33.99 -12.79 -19.02
CA TYR A 127 -32.61 -13.28 -19.04
C TYR A 127 -32.36 -14.25 -17.88
N GLN A 128 -32.99 -13.97 -16.73
CA GLN A 128 -33.03 -14.88 -15.59
C GLN A 128 -34.46 -14.94 -15.05
N LEU A 129 -34.97 -16.15 -14.82
CA LEU A 129 -36.28 -16.33 -14.20
C LEU A 129 -36.29 -15.66 -12.81
N ALA A 130 -37.42 -15.04 -12.49
CA ALA A 130 -37.70 -14.58 -11.14
C ALA A 130 -37.58 -15.73 -10.14
N TYR A 131 -37.05 -15.48 -8.94
CA TYR A 131 -37.16 -16.43 -7.83
C TYR A 131 -38.63 -16.59 -7.46
N GLY A 132 -39.27 -17.62 -8.02
CA GLY A 132 -40.71 -17.84 -7.97
C GLY A 132 -41.18 -18.32 -6.60
N THR A 133 -40.34 -19.07 -5.89
CA THR A 133 -40.64 -19.62 -4.57
C THR A 133 -39.92 -18.89 -3.43
N GLN A 134 -40.42 -19.04 -2.20
CA GLN A 134 -39.74 -18.48 -1.02
C GLN A 134 -38.38 -19.16 -0.79
N GLN A 135 -38.32 -20.48 -1.01
CA GLN A 135 -37.08 -21.26 -0.92
C GLN A 135 -35.99 -20.71 -1.84
N GLU A 136 -36.32 -20.44 -3.10
CA GLU A 136 -35.37 -19.86 -4.07
C GLU A 136 -34.86 -18.47 -3.64
N ARG A 137 -35.72 -17.66 -3.03
CA ARG A 137 -35.33 -16.34 -2.48
C ARG A 137 -34.38 -16.49 -1.29
N ASP A 138 -34.66 -17.43 -0.40
CA ASP A 138 -33.83 -17.70 0.77
C ASP A 138 -32.46 -18.29 0.37
N ASP A 139 -32.43 -19.15 -0.64
CA ASP A 139 -31.21 -19.72 -1.22
C ASP A 139 -30.37 -18.65 -1.92
N ALA A 140 -31.00 -17.71 -2.64
CA ALA A 140 -30.32 -16.55 -3.20
C ALA A 140 -29.71 -15.67 -2.09
N ALA A 141 -30.47 -15.39 -1.03
CA ALA A 141 -29.98 -14.63 0.11
C ALA A 141 -28.79 -15.32 0.80
N ALA A 142 -28.85 -16.65 0.94
CA ALA A 142 -27.75 -17.44 1.50
C ALA A 142 -26.50 -17.39 0.61
N ARG A 143 -26.65 -17.42 -0.71
CA ARG A 143 -25.53 -17.24 -1.65
C ARG A 143 -24.89 -15.87 -1.49
N ASP A 144 -25.66 -14.80 -1.37
CA ASP A 144 -25.10 -13.46 -1.22
C ASP A 144 -24.32 -13.30 0.09
N ARG A 145 -24.83 -13.86 1.20
CA ARG A 145 -24.13 -13.84 2.48
C ARG A 145 -22.80 -14.62 2.43
N ARG A 146 -22.79 -15.77 1.74
CA ARG A 146 -21.55 -16.52 1.46
C ARG A 146 -20.59 -15.73 0.58
N ALA A 147 -21.08 -15.07 -0.45
CA ALA A 147 -20.26 -14.24 -1.33
C ALA A 147 -19.64 -13.05 -0.59
N GLN A 148 -20.41 -12.40 0.29
CA GLN A 148 -19.94 -11.31 1.15
C GLN A 148 -18.85 -11.78 2.11
N ARG A 149 -19.03 -12.95 2.74
CA ARG A 149 -17.98 -13.57 3.56
C ARG A 149 -16.71 -13.85 2.74
N ALA A 150 -16.84 -14.45 1.56
CA ALA A 150 -15.69 -14.74 0.70
C ALA A 150 -14.93 -13.47 0.28
N LEU A 151 -15.65 -12.36 0.08
CA LEU A 151 -15.04 -11.05 -0.17
C LEU A 151 -14.27 -10.54 1.05
N TRP A 152 -14.83 -10.66 2.25
CA TRP A 152 -14.12 -10.30 3.49
C TRP A 152 -12.88 -11.16 3.72
N GLU A 153 -12.95 -12.47 3.49
CA GLU A 153 -11.81 -13.39 3.58
C GLU A 153 -10.70 -13.02 2.59
N THR A 154 -11.08 -12.72 1.34
CA THR A 154 -10.13 -12.27 0.31
C THR A 154 -9.46 -10.96 0.72
N LYS A 155 -10.25 -9.98 1.19
CA LYS A 155 -9.73 -8.70 1.65
C LYS A 155 -8.79 -8.88 2.85
N LEU A 156 -9.17 -9.73 3.80
CA LEU A 156 -8.35 -10.06 4.96
C LEU A 156 -6.99 -10.62 4.53
N ARG A 157 -6.98 -11.57 3.59
CA ARG A 157 -5.73 -12.16 3.08
C ARG A 157 -4.83 -11.12 2.41
N ILE A 158 -5.39 -10.22 1.60
CA ILE A 158 -4.64 -9.13 0.97
C ILE A 158 -4.02 -8.22 2.03
N MET A 159 -4.79 -7.87 3.07
CA MET A 159 -4.30 -6.99 4.13
C MET A 159 -3.21 -7.67 4.99
N GLU A 160 -3.34 -8.95 5.30
CA GLU A 160 -2.31 -9.72 6.01
C GLU A 160 -1.01 -9.81 5.20
N VAL A 161 -1.09 -10.00 3.88
CA VAL A 161 0.09 -9.95 3.00
C VAL A 161 0.73 -8.56 3.04
N ARG A 162 -0.05 -7.48 2.90
CA ARG A 162 0.48 -6.11 2.96
C ARG A 162 1.13 -5.81 4.31
N GLN A 163 0.52 -6.26 5.42
CA GLN A 163 1.09 -6.13 6.77
C GLN A 163 2.45 -6.84 6.86
N SER A 164 2.55 -8.06 6.34
CA SER A 164 3.80 -8.83 6.34
C SER A 164 4.91 -8.12 5.55
N ILE A 165 4.58 -7.56 4.37
CA ILE A 165 5.54 -6.82 3.54
C ILE A 165 6.08 -5.60 4.30
N LEU A 166 5.19 -4.79 4.89
CA LEU A 166 5.59 -3.58 5.63
C LEU A 166 6.41 -3.91 6.87
N LYS A 167 6.04 -4.96 7.62
CA LYS A 167 6.82 -5.43 8.78
C LYS A 167 8.21 -5.91 8.36
N GLN A 168 8.31 -6.62 7.24
CA GLN A 168 9.58 -7.08 6.69
C GLN A 168 10.45 -5.90 6.24
N GLN A 169 9.89 -4.93 5.53
CA GLN A 169 10.60 -3.72 5.11
C GLN A 169 11.14 -2.92 6.31
N LYS A 170 10.33 -2.75 7.36
CA LYS A 170 10.77 -2.11 8.61
C LYS A 170 11.93 -2.87 9.24
N PHE A 171 11.82 -4.19 9.34
CA PHE A 171 12.88 -5.03 9.90
C PHE A 171 14.18 -4.94 9.10
N GLU A 172 14.10 -5.06 7.77
CA GLU A 172 15.28 -4.98 6.88
C GLU A 172 15.96 -3.63 6.97
N MET A 173 15.19 -2.54 7.00
CA MET A 173 15.73 -1.19 7.15
C MET A 173 16.50 -1.05 8.48
N MET A 174 15.90 -1.48 9.60
CA MET A 174 16.58 -1.45 10.90
C MET A 174 17.81 -2.38 10.94
N ALA A 175 17.77 -3.53 10.28
CA ALA A 175 18.88 -4.47 10.24
C ALA A 175 20.06 -3.91 9.44
N ARG A 176 19.81 -3.32 8.27
CA ARG A 176 20.85 -2.65 7.45
C ARG A 176 21.46 -1.48 8.20
N MET A 177 20.67 -0.67 8.89
CA MET A 177 21.20 0.41 9.73
C MET A 177 22.21 -0.09 10.77
N ARG A 178 21.89 -1.17 11.49
CA ARG A 178 22.79 -1.72 12.52
C ARG A 178 24.08 -2.28 11.95
N ALA A 179 24.14 -2.57 10.65
CA ALA A 179 25.35 -3.05 9.99
C ALA A 179 26.25 -1.89 9.48
N GLU A 180 25.68 -0.70 9.28
CA GLU A 180 26.38 0.50 8.81
C GLU A 180 26.86 1.42 9.96
N LEU A 181 26.39 1.17 11.18
CA LEU A 181 26.84 1.81 12.43
C LEU A 181 28.02 1.05 13.05
#